data_AF-A0A1Q9NES5-F1
#
_entry.id   AF-A0A1Q9NES5-F1
#
_cell.length_a   1.000
_cell.length_b   1.000
_cell.length_c   1.000
_cell.angle_alpha   90.00
_cell.angle_beta   90.00
_cell.angle_gamma   90.00
#
_symmetry.space_group_name_H-M   'P 1'
#
loop_
_entity.id
_entity.type
_entity.pdbx_description
1 polymer ?
#
loop_
_entity_poly.entity_id
_entity_poly.type
_entity_poly.pdbx_seq_one_letter_code
_entity_poly.pdbx_strand_id
1 'polypeptide(L)'
;MMSGLHSPSLHFHIGAWAVTALCTFLAFWINFLQKRNLLPKVLENILGPFAVQRLDYVAHVTGIIGFLGIVASAYFGFIDASGVAGAGPLDISAALKGIDVSFGNEVLAFKVTWTIVALQAFIFAGLIRFYFVTLNHANSVYDRHTAVQVIYAESTLLGFFLLVMVAGAGGIWVYGKSILTDVPILQDFLPQGNLMIPLVTLSALLALTLLVSSILRESITKQKPEKRKETV
;
A
#
# COMPACT_ATOMS: atom_id res chain seq x y z
N MET A 1 7.87 -8.00 -34.45
CA MET A 1 6.58 -8.53 -33.95
C MET A 1 6.42 -8.01 -32.54
N MET A 2 5.34 -7.26 -32.27
CA MET A 2 5.04 -6.76 -30.93
C MET A 2 4.85 -7.98 -30.02
N SER A 3 5.85 -8.27 -29.18
CA SER A 3 5.70 -9.21 -28.08
C SER A 3 4.48 -8.73 -27.29
N GLY A 4 3.39 -9.49 -27.38
CA GLY A 4 2.18 -9.23 -26.64
C GLY A 4 2.55 -9.23 -25.16
N LEU A 5 2.77 -8.04 -24.61
CA LEU A 5 2.71 -7.79 -23.19
C LEU A 5 1.35 -8.32 -22.76
N HIS A 6 1.28 -9.51 -22.18
CA HIS A 6 0.42 -9.87 -21.06
C HIS A 6 0.49 -11.38 -20.75
N SER A 7 0.88 -11.69 -19.52
CA SER A 7 0.30 -12.82 -18.80
C SER A 7 -0.84 -12.31 -17.88
N PRO A 8 -1.99 -13.02 -17.81
CA PRO A 8 -3.12 -12.72 -16.90
C PRO A 8 -2.76 -12.65 -15.41
N SER A 9 -1.54 -13.03 -15.02
CA SER A 9 -1.05 -12.95 -13.64
C SER A 9 -1.00 -11.52 -13.07
N LEU A 10 -1.05 -10.50 -13.93
CA LEU A 10 -0.91 -9.09 -13.52
C LEU A 10 -2.14 -8.46 -12.82
N HIS A 11 -3.30 -9.12 -12.79
CA HIS A 11 -4.53 -8.49 -12.27
C HIS A 11 -4.98 -9.05 -10.90
N PHE A 12 -4.53 -10.25 -10.53
CA PHE A 12 -5.00 -10.94 -9.32
C PHE A 12 -4.50 -10.27 -8.03
N HIS A 13 -3.32 -9.65 -8.09
CA HIS A 13 -2.70 -9.01 -6.93
C HIS A 13 -3.25 -7.60 -6.64
N ILE A 14 -3.70 -6.86 -7.66
CA ILE A 14 -4.34 -5.55 -7.48
C ILE A 14 -5.67 -5.70 -6.72
N GLY A 15 -6.43 -6.77 -6.98
CA GLY A 15 -7.67 -7.07 -6.26
C GLY A 15 -7.44 -7.28 -4.76
N ALA A 16 -6.39 -8.02 -4.39
CA ALA A 16 -6.02 -8.23 -2.99
C ALA A 16 -5.68 -6.89 -2.30
N TRP A 17 -4.88 -6.03 -2.96
CA TRP A 17 -4.56 -4.71 -2.44
C TRP A 17 -5.76 -3.75 -2.37
N ALA A 18 -6.72 -3.88 -3.29
CA ALA A 18 -7.98 -3.13 -3.23
C ALA A 18 -8.79 -3.50 -1.99
N VAL A 19 -8.89 -4.80 -1.67
CA VAL A 19 -9.54 -5.27 -0.44
C VAL A 19 -8.78 -4.77 0.78
N THR A 20 -7.45 -4.81 0.78
CA THR A 20 -6.61 -4.27 1.84
C THR A 20 -6.90 -2.78 2.08
N ALA A 21 -6.88 -1.96 1.03
CA ALA A 21 -7.14 -0.53 1.11
C ALA A 21 -8.56 -0.23 1.61
N LEU A 22 -9.57 -0.94 1.08
CA LEU A 22 -10.97 -0.77 1.47
C LEU A 22 -11.18 -1.15 2.94
N CYS A 23 -10.70 -2.32 3.37
CA CYS A 23 -10.85 -2.77 4.75
C CYS A 23 -10.12 -1.84 5.73
N THR A 24 -8.93 -1.37 5.38
CA THR A 24 -8.20 -0.37 6.18
C THR A 24 -8.97 0.94 6.29
N PHE A 25 -9.49 1.48 5.18
CA PHE A 25 -10.30 2.70 5.19
C PHE A 25 -11.57 2.53 6.04
N LEU A 26 -12.30 1.44 5.86
CA LEU A 26 -13.52 1.16 6.62
C LEU A 26 -13.23 0.99 8.11
N ALA A 27 -12.16 0.28 8.47
CA ALA A 27 -11.76 0.10 9.88
C ALA A 27 -11.42 1.45 10.53
N PHE A 28 -10.66 2.31 9.82
CA PHE A 28 -10.33 3.66 10.27
C PHE A 28 -11.59 4.51 10.45
N TRP A 29 -12.48 4.53 9.45
CA TRP A 29 -13.69 5.34 9.47
C TRP A 29 -14.67 4.89 10.57
N ILE A 30 -14.88 3.58 10.72
CA ILE A 30 -15.74 3.03 11.77
C ILE A 30 -15.17 3.36 13.16
N ASN A 31 -13.86 3.17 13.38
CA ASN A 31 -13.22 3.51 14.65
C ASN A 31 -13.36 5.01 14.97
N PHE A 32 -13.20 5.86 13.96
CA PHE A 32 -13.38 7.30 14.11
C PHE A 32 -14.80 7.68 14.52
N LEU A 33 -15.82 7.10 13.87
CA LEU A 33 -17.22 7.34 14.20
C LEU A 33 -17.59 6.81 15.58
N GLN A 34 -17.10 5.62 15.96
CA GLN A 34 -17.34 5.01 17.27
C GLN A 34 -16.76 5.89 18.39
N LYS A 35 -15.51 6.36 18.26
CA LYS A 35 -14.87 7.23 19.27
C LYS A 35 -15.56 8.57 19.47
N ARG A 36 -16.37 9.01 18.49
CA ARG A 36 -17.14 10.27 18.57
C ARG A 36 -18.63 10.06 18.85
N ASN A 37 -19.08 8.84 19.10
CA ASN A 37 -20.50 8.50 19.24
C ASN A 37 -21.35 8.94 18.03
N LEU A 38 -20.76 8.90 16.83
CA LEU A 38 -21.42 9.29 15.58
C LEU A 38 -21.88 8.07 14.76
N LEU A 39 -21.55 6.85 15.17
CA LEU A 39 -21.96 5.64 14.48
C LEU A 39 -23.46 5.39 14.72
N PRO A 40 -24.30 5.29 13.66
CA PRO A 40 -25.72 4.96 13.83
C PRO A 40 -25.90 3.60 14.52
N LYS A 41 -26.81 3.52 15.52
CA LYS A 41 -27.09 2.29 16.28
C LYS A 41 -27.43 1.07 15.40
N VAL A 42 -28.10 1.29 14.28
CA VAL A 42 -28.42 0.22 13.31
C VAL A 42 -27.13 -0.40 12.75
N LEU A 43 -26.16 0.44 12.37
CA LEU A 43 -24.87 -0.03 11.87
C LEU A 43 -24.04 -0.66 12.98
N GLU A 44 -24.07 -0.10 14.19
CA GLU A 44 -23.38 -0.67 15.36
C GLU A 44 -23.86 -2.10 15.66
N ASN A 45 -25.18 -2.34 15.60
CA ASN A 45 -25.77 -3.67 15.79
C ASN A 45 -25.38 -4.67 14.68
N ILE A 46 -25.27 -4.21 13.43
CA ILE A 46 -24.90 -5.07 12.28
C ILE A 46 -23.40 -5.42 12.32
N LEU A 47 -22.57 -4.41 12.55
CA LEU A 47 -21.11 -4.55 12.54
C LEU A 47 -20.61 -5.34 13.77
N GLY A 48 -21.29 -5.18 14.90
CA GLY A 48 -20.92 -5.78 16.17
C GLY A 48 -19.68 -5.12 16.80
N PRO A 49 -19.32 -5.54 18.03
CA PRO A 49 -18.28 -4.88 18.82
C PRO A 49 -16.86 -5.09 18.26
N PHE A 50 -16.66 -6.12 17.44
CA PHE A 50 -15.33 -6.50 16.93
C PHE A 50 -15.10 -6.14 15.45
N ALA A 51 -15.94 -5.27 14.88
CA ALA A 51 -15.89 -4.93 13.46
C ALA A 51 -14.53 -4.38 13.02
N VAL A 52 -13.95 -3.48 13.81
CA VAL A 52 -12.67 -2.83 13.51
C VAL A 52 -11.53 -3.86 13.51
N GLN A 53 -11.45 -4.75 14.51
CA GLN A 53 -10.39 -5.76 14.52
C GLN A 53 -10.54 -6.78 13.38
N ARG A 54 -11.77 -7.16 13.04
CA ARG A 54 -12.03 -8.06 11.91
C ARG A 54 -11.59 -7.45 10.59
N LEU A 55 -11.94 -6.18 10.34
CA LEU A 55 -11.52 -5.47 9.13
C LEU A 55 -10.00 -5.30 9.06
N ASP A 56 -9.35 -4.94 10.18
CA ASP A 56 -7.88 -4.84 10.26
C ASP A 56 -7.19 -6.19 9.99
N TYR A 57 -7.76 -7.28 10.51
CA TYR A 57 -7.26 -8.63 10.23
C TYR A 57 -7.39 -9.00 8.74
N VAL A 58 -8.56 -8.77 8.14
CA VAL A 58 -8.79 -9.02 6.71
C VAL A 58 -7.84 -8.18 5.86
N ALA A 59 -7.66 -6.90 6.19
CA ALA A 59 -6.72 -6.03 5.50
C ALA A 59 -5.30 -6.60 5.54
N HIS A 60 -4.86 -7.09 6.70
CA HIS A 60 -3.53 -7.67 6.83
C HIS A 60 -3.32 -8.96 6.00
N VAL A 61 -4.27 -9.90 6.09
CA VAL A 61 -4.18 -11.18 5.36
C VAL A 61 -4.20 -10.93 3.85
N THR A 62 -5.12 -10.09 3.39
CA THR A 62 -5.21 -9.72 1.96
C THR A 62 -3.99 -8.95 1.50
N GLY A 63 -3.38 -8.13 2.36
CA GLY A 63 -2.14 -7.42 2.06
C GLY A 63 -0.96 -8.37 1.86
N ILE A 64 -0.83 -9.41 2.69
CA ILE A 64 0.19 -10.47 2.51
C ILE A 64 -0.04 -11.20 1.19
N ILE A 65 -1.29 -11.58 0.88
CA ILE A 65 -1.63 -12.25 -0.38
C ILE A 65 -1.29 -11.35 -1.57
N GLY A 66 -1.62 -10.06 -1.50
CA GLY A 66 -1.30 -9.07 -2.52
C GLY A 66 0.21 -8.91 -2.72
N PHE A 67 0.98 -8.90 -1.63
CA PHE A 67 2.45 -8.82 -1.68
C PHE A 67 3.06 -10.03 -2.38
N LEU A 68 2.70 -11.24 -1.96
CA LEU A 68 3.17 -12.47 -2.58
C LEU A 68 2.78 -12.54 -4.07
N GLY A 69 1.56 -12.09 -4.39
CA GLY A 69 1.07 -11.99 -5.76
C GLY A 69 1.89 -11.03 -6.62
N ILE A 70 2.27 -9.86 -6.10
CA ILE A 70 3.15 -8.91 -6.83
C ILE A 70 4.53 -9.52 -7.04
N VAL A 71 5.14 -10.13 -6.02
CA VAL A 71 6.47 -10.74 -6.14
C VAL A 71 6.48 -11.81 -7.24
N ALA A 72 5.49 -12.71 -7.24
CA ALA A 72 5.35 -13.71 -8.28
C ALA A 72 5.13 -13.07 -9.66
N SER A 73 4.27 -12.05 -9.75
CA SER A 73 3.96 -11.38 -11.01
C SER A 73 5.17 -10.62 -11.58
N ALA A 74 5.96 -9.97 -10.73
CA ALA A 74 7.19 -9.30 -11.12
C ALA A 74 8.20 -10.31 -11.68
N TYR A 75 8.39 -11.43 -10.98
CA TYR A 75 9.27 -12.50 -11.42
C TYR A 75 8.90 -13.03 -12.82
N PHE A 76 7.64 -13.42 -13.03
CA PHE A 76 7.19 -13.89 -14.34
C PHE A 76 7.23 -12.79 -15.41
N GLY A 77 6.94 -11.54 -15.03
CA GLY A 77 7.05 -10.40 -15.93
C GLY A 77 8.48 -10.17 -16.42
N PHE A 78 9.49 -10.35 -15.56
CA PHE A 78 10.88 -10.26 -15.97
C PHE A 78 11.29 -11.44 -16.87
N ILE A 79 10.87 -12.67 -16.56
CA ILE A 79 11.13 -13.80 -17.47
C ILE A 79 10.56 -13.51 -18.87
N ASP A 80 9.32 -13.02 -18.94
CA ASP A 80 8.69 -12.70 -20.23
C ASP A 80 9.46 -11.59 -20.97
N ALA A 81 9.85 -10.53 -20.26
CA ALA A 81 10.64 -9.42 -20.81
C ALA A 81 12.03 -9.86 -21.35
N SER A 82 12.58 -10.97 -20.88
CA SER A 82 13.89 -11.49 -21.32
C SER A 82 13.90 -12.00 -22.77
N GLY A 83 12.71 -12.28 -23.33
CA GLY A 83 12.52 -12.86 -24.66
C GLY A 83 12.99 -14.31 -24.81
N VAL A 84 13.33 -14.99 -23.70
CA VAL A 84 13.77 -16.38 -23.70
C VAL A 84 12.55 -17.32 -23.77
N ALA A 85 12.24 -17.79 -24.99
CA ALA A 85 11.18 -18.77 -25.18
C ALA A 85 11.49 -20.08 -24.44
N GLY A 86 10.53 -20.58 -23.67
CA GLY A 86 10.66 -21.85 -22.93
C GLY A 86 11.45 -21.76 -21.62
N ALA A 87 11.74 -20.55 -21.11
CA ALA A 87 12.31 -20.39 -19.77
C ALA A 87 11.40 -21.03 -18.71
N GLY A 88 12.00 -21.88 -17.87
CA GLY A 88 11.29 -22.52 -16.77
C GLY A 88 10.90 -21.52 -15.67
N PRO A 89 9.96 -21.88 -14.78
CA PRO A 89 9.44 -21.00 -13.72
C PRO A 89 10.46 -20.67 -12.60
N LEU A 90 11.72 -21.10 -12.73
CA LEU A 90 12.80 -20.83 -11.77
C LEU A 90 14.10 -20.39 -12.48
N ASP A 91 14.03 -19.93 -13.74
CA ASP A 91 15.19 -19.43 -14.47
C ASP A 91 15.58 -18.01 -14.01
N ILE A 92 16.48 -17.94 -13.02
CA ILE A 92 16.99 -16.68 -12.47
C ILE A 92 17.79 -15.90 -13.52
N SER A 93 18.49 -16.57 -14.43
CA SER A 93 19.31 -15.91 -15.45
C SER A 93 18.43 -15.17 -16.46
N ALA A 94 17.33 -15.81 -16.89
CA ALA A 94 16.31 -15.17 -17.72
C ALA A 94 15.68 -13.97 -17.00
N ALA A 95 15.31 -14.12 -15.72
CA ALA A 95 14.75 -13.02 -14.95
C ALA A 95 15.71 -11.81 -14.84
N LEU A 96 17.01 -12.04 -14.57
CA LEU A 96 18.01 -10.97 -14.51
C LEU A 96 18.15 -10.25 -15.87
N LYS A 97 18.21 -10.98 -16.97
CA LYS A 97 18.23 -10.38 -18.31
C LYS A 97 16.97 -9.56 -18.58
N GLY A 98 15.82 -10.04 -18.14
CA GLY A 98 14.55 -9.33 -18.25
C GLY A 98 14.49 -8.03 -17.45
N ILE A 99 15.16 -7.99 -16.30
CA ILE A 99 15.35 -6.76 -15.51
C ILE A 99 16.13 -5.73 -16.33
N ASP A 100 17.26 -6.12 -16.93
CA ASP A 100 18.07 -5.21 -17.75
C ASP A 100 17.27 -4.66 -18.94
N VAL A 101 16.53 -5.51 -19.64
CA VAL A 101 15.63 -5.10 -20.74
C VAL A 101 14.54 -4.16 -20.24
N SER A 102 14.01 -4.40 -19.04
CA SER A 102 12.97 -3.56 -18.43
C SER A 102 13.45 -2.15 -18.15
N PHE A 103 14.68 -2.01 -17.65
CA PHE A 103 15.28 -0.69 -17.40
C PHE A 103 15.78 0.02 -18.67
N GLY A 104 15.99 -0.71 -19.76
CA GLY A 104 16.29 -0.13 -21.08
C GLY A 104 15.09 0.51 -21.79
N ASN A 105 13.86 0.32 -21.29
CA ASN A 105 12.62 0.89 -21.85
C ASN A 105 12.00 1.87 -20.86
N GLU A 106 11.79 3.12 -21.26
CA GLU A 106 11.29 4.20 -20.38
C GLU A 106 9.96 3.86 -19.68
N VAL A 107 9.03 3.21 -20.39
CA VAL A 107 7.70 2.88 -19.84
C VAL A 107 7.78 1.70 -18.89
N LEU A 108 8.59 0.69 -19.21
CA LEU A 108 8.75 -0.48 -18.35
C LEU A 108 9.56 -0.12 -17.09
N ALA A 109 10.60 0.70 -17.23
CA ALA A 109 11.35 1.30 -16.12
C ALA A 109 10.45 2.12 -15.19
N PHE A 110 9.55 2.93 -15.76
CA PHE A 110 8.52 3.66 -14.99
C PHE A 110 7.65 2.70 -14.18
N LYS A 111 7.07 1.67 -14.81
CA LYS A 111 6.19 0.70 -14.13
C LYS A 111 6.89 -0.01 -12.99
N VAL A 112 8.12 -0.48 -13.22
CA VAL A 112 8.93 -1.18 -12.20
C VAL A 112 9.22 -0.25 -11.04
N THR A 113 9.71 0.96 -11.32
CA THR A 113 10.06 1.96 -10.30
C THR A 113 8.86 2.31 -9.42
N TRP A 114 7.72 2.63 -10.03
CA TRP A 114 6.53 3.04 -9.29
C TRP A 114 5.85 1.88 -8.56
N THR A 115 5.98 0.65 -9.05
CA THR A 115 5.56 -0.55 -8.29
C THR A 115 6.41 -0.71 -7.02
N ILE A 116 7.73 -0.50 -7.10
CA ILE A 116 8.62 -0.55 -5.92
C ILE A 116 8.20 0.52 -4.90
N VAL A 117 7.96 1.76 -5.35
CA VAL A 117 7.51 2.85 -4.47
C VAL A 117 6.17 2.49 -3.80
N ALA A 118 5.21 1.97 -4.56
CA ALA A 118 3.92 1.53 -4.00
C ALA A 118 4.08 0.43 -2.95
N LEU A 119 4.94 -0.57 -3.22
CA LEU A 119 5.24 -1.66 -2.29
C LEU A 119 5.88 -1.15 -0.99
N GLN A 120 6.72 -0.12 -1.03
CA GLN A 120 7.32 0.46 0.18
C GLN A 120 6.25 0.98 1.15
N ALA A 121 5.20 1.62 0.63
CA ALA A 121 4.10 2.12 1.46
C ALA A 121 3.35 0.96 2.17
N PHE A 122 3.12 -0.15 1.46
CA PHE A 122 2.51 -1.34 2.05
C PHE A 122 3.41 -2.07 3.04
N ILE A 123 4.70 -2.20 2.76
CA ILE A 123 5.67 -2.79 3.69
C ILE A 123 5.72 -1.95 4.97
N PHE A 124 5.76 -0.63 4.84
CA PHE A 124 5.74 0.27 5.98
C PHE A 124 4.47 0.12 6.83
N ALA A 125 3.29 0.07 6.20
CA ALA A 125 2.04 -0.23 6.91
C ALA A 125 2.08 -1.61 7.60
N GLY A 126 2.62 -2.61 6.92
CA GLY A 126 2.85 -3.96 7.47
C GLY A 126 3.76 -3.95 8.70
N LEU A 127 4.84 -3.17 8.67
CA LEU A 127 5.76 -3.01 9.80
C LEU A 127 5.12 -2.30 11.00
N ILE A 128 4.31 -1.25 10.76
CA ILE A 128 3.52 -0.59 11.82
C ILE A 128 2.64 -1.62 12.51
N ARG A 129 1.89 -2.41 11.73
CA ARG A 129 1.01 -3.43 12.28
C ARG A 129 1.80 -4.51 13.02
N PHE A 130 2.87 -5.04 12.44
CA PHE A 130 3.71 -6.05 13.07
C PHE A 130 4.25 -5.56 14.42
N TYR A 131 4.74 -4.33 14.48
CA TYR A 131 5.26 -3.74 15.71
C TYR A 131 4.17 -3.58 16.79
N PHE A 132 3.00 -3.03 16.45
CA PHE A 132 1.98 -2.75 17.47
C PHE A 132 1.13 -3.96 17.84
N VAL A 133 0.74 -4.79 16.88
CA VAL A 133 -0.15 -5.93 17.11
C VAL A 133 0.64 -7.17 17.53
N THR A 134 1.74 -7.49 16.82
CA THR A 134 2.51 -8.71 17.10
C THR A 134 3.51 -8.52 18.23
N LEU A 135 4.34 -7.48 18.19
CA LEU A 135 5.39 -7.27 19.20
C LEU A 135 4.89 -6.60 20.49
N ASN A 136 3.97 -5.64 20.40
CA ASN A 136 3.41 -4.95 21.57
C ASN A 136 2.06 -5.51 22.04
N HIS A 137 1.60 -6.64 21.46
CA HIS A 137 0.38 -7.36 21.87
C HIS A 137 -0.90 -6.51 21.90
N ALA A 138 -1.02 -5.48 21.05
CA ALA A 138 -2.29 -4.77 20.87
C ALA A 138 -3.30 -5.67 20.12
N ASN A 139 -4.59 -5.52 20.40
CA ASN A 139 -5.62 -6.27 19.67
C ASN A 139 -5.77 -5.74 18.22
N SER A 140 -5.50 -4.45 18.01
CA SER A 140 -5.45 -3.84 16.68
C SER A 140 -4.58 -2.57 16.66
N VAL A 141 -4.14 -2.17 15.46
CA VAL A 141 -3.51 -0.86 15.23
C VAL A 141 -4.45 0.28 15.64
N TYR A 142 -5.76 0.08 15.57
CA TYR A 142 -6.79 1.07 15.91
C TYR A 142 -6.98 1.34 17.41
N ASP A 143 -6.35 0.53 18.26
CA ASP A 143 -6.25 0.76 19.70
C ASP A 143 -5.14 1.76 20.06
N ARG A 144 -4.27 2.10 19.11
CA ARG A 144 -3.13 3.00 19.30
C ARG A 144 -3.54 4.48 19.22
N HIS A 145 -2.59 5.36 19.47
CA HIS A 145 -2.77 6.80 19.28
C HIS A 145 -3.25 7.11 17.86
N THR A 146 -4.17 8.08 17.70
CA THR A 146 -4.80 8.41 16.42
C THR A 146 -3.79 8.70 15.30
N ALA A 147 -2.64 9.31 15.63
CA ALA A 147 -1.56 9.55 14.66
C ALA A 147 -1.07 8.26 13.98
N VAL A 148 -0.88 7.17 14.76
CA VAL A 148 -0.45 5.86 14.22
C VAL A 148 -1.50 5.29 13.27
N GLN A 149 -2.79 5.43 13.64
CA GLN A 149 -3.91 4.95 12.82
C GLN A 149 -3.98 5.69 11.48
N VAL A 150 -3.81 7.02 11.50
CA VAL A 150 -3.80 7.85 10.28
C VAL A 150 -2.65 7.45 9.38
N ILE A 151 -1.43 7.35 9.92
CA ILE A 151 -0.24 6.97 9.13
C ILE A 151 -0.43 5.58 8.51
N TYR A 152 -0.95 4.61 9.27
CA TYR A 152 -1.23 3.27 8.76
C TYR A 152 -2.25 3.27 7.62
N ALA A 153 -3.35 4.02 7.78
CA ALA A 153 -4.39 4.14 6.77
C ALA A 153 -3.89 4.85 5.51
N GLU A 154 -3.24 6.00 5.66
CA GLU A 154 -2.68 6.77 4.55
C GLU A 154 -1.63 5.98 3.77
N SER A 155 -0.73 5.28 4.45
CA SER A 155 0.30 4.46 3.77
C SER A 155 -0.34 3.37 2.91
N THR A 156 -1.39 2.73 3.41
CA THR A 156 -2.12 1.70 2.66
C THR A 156 -2.85 2.29 1.45
N LEU A 157 -3.54 3.41 1.64
CA LEU A 157 -4.28 4.09 0.57
C LEU A 157 -3.36 4.66 -0.51
N LEU A 158 -2.23 5.25 -0.11
CA LEU A 158 -1.21 5.74 -1.02
C LEU A 158 -0.61 4.62 -1.86
N GLY A 159 -0.21 3.51 -1.22
CA GLY A 159 0.30 2.33 -1.92
C GLY A 159 -0.69 1.82 -2.96
N PHE A 160 -1.98 1.72 -2.61
CA PHE A 160 -3.02 1.27 -3.53
C PHE A 160 -3.23 2.24 -4.69
N PHE A 161 -3.32 3.54 -4.40
CA PHE A 161 -3.46 4.58 -5.42
C PHE A 161 -2.31 4.52 -6.44
N LEU A 162 -1.06 4.39 -5.98
CA LEU A 162 0.10 4.28 -6.85
C LEU A 162 0.04 3.02 -7.73
N LEU A 163 -0.40 1.88 -7.20
CA LEU A 163 -0.59 0.67 -8.02
C LEU A 163 -1.65 0.85 -9.10
N VAL A 164 -2.77 1.52 -8.80
CA VAL A 164 -3.81 1.85 -9.79
C VAL A 164 -3.24 2.76 -10.88
N MET A 165 -2.41 3.74 -10.51
CA MET A 165 -1.74 4.61 -11.48
C MET A 165 -0.76 3.85 -12.39
N VAL A 166 0.01 2.93 -11.84
CA VAL A 166 0.91 2.05 -12.62
C VAL A 166 0.12 1.19 -13.60
N ALA A 167 -0.98 0.58 -13.14
CA ALA A 167 -1.87 -0.22 -14.00
C ALA A 167 -2.49 0.63 -15.11
N GLY A 168 -2.96 1.83 -14.76
CA GLY A 168 -3.49 2.83 -15.67
C GLY A 168 -2.52 3.23 -16.78
N ALA A 169 -1.30 3.61 -16.41
CA ALA A 169 -0.23 3.93 -17.35
C ALA A 169 0.06 2.74 -18.30
N GLY A 170 -0.03 1.51 -17.79
CA GLY A 170 0.10 0.32 -18.60
C GLY A 170 -1.01 0.11 -19.62
N GLY A 171 -2.27 0.35 -19.24
CA GLY A 171 -3.41 0.27 -20.15
C GLY A 171 -3.31 1.31 -21.27
N ILE A 172 -2.91 2.54 -20.96
CA ILE A 172 -2.77 3.62 -21.94
C ILE A 172 -1.68 3.30 -22.96
N TRP A 173 -0.56 2.73 -22.54
CA TRP A 173 0.52 2.35 -23.44
C TRP A 173 0.11 1.24 -24.42
N VAL A 174 -0.65 0.23 -23.95
CA VAL A 174 -1.02 -0.94 -24.77
C VAL A 174 -2.22 -0.64 -25.67
N TYR A 175 -3.24 0.03 -25.14
CA TYR A 175 -4.53 0.21 -25.82
C TYR A 175 -4.75 1.64 -26.33
N GLY A 176 -3.81 2.55 -26.10
CA GLY A 176 -3.91 3.97 -26.45
C GLY A 176 -4.91 4.77 -25.60
N LYS A 177 -5.70 4.09 -24.75
CA LYS A 177 -6.74 4.66 -23.88
C LYS A 177 -6.93 3.82 -22.62
N SER A 178 -7.38 4.47 -21.55
CA SER A 178 -8.00 3.82 -20.39
C SER A 178 -9.09 4.74 -19.81
N ILE A 179 -9.88 4.28 -18.84
CA ILE A 179 -10.79 5.18 -18.09
C ILE A 179 -10.04 6.39 -17.48
N LEU A 180 -8.73 6.27 -17.26
CA LEU A 180 -7.89 7.32 -16.68
C LEU A 180 -7.37 8.32 -17.72
N THR A 181 -7.36 8.03 -19.03
CA THR A 181 -6.95 9.03 -20.06
C THR A 181 -7.92 10.18 -20.20
N ASP A 182 -9.17 9.99 -19.80
CA ASP A 182 -10.22 11.00 -19.85
C ASP A 182 -10.21 11.92 -18.60
N VAL A 183 -9.28 11.67 -17.66
CA VAL A 183 -9.10 12.49 -16.45
C VAL A 183 -7.82 13.34 -16.62
N PRO A 184 -7.92 14.66 -16.87
CA PRO A 184 -6.78 15.52 -17.21
C PRO A 184 -5.64 15.47 -16.20
N ILE A 185 -5.98 15.46 -14.89
CA ILE A 185 -5.00 15.39 -13.81
C ILE A 185 -4.14 14.14 -13.91
N LEU A 186 -4.67 13.01 -14.40
CA LEU A 186 -3.95 11.74 -14.44
C LEU A 186 -2.96 11.62 -15.60
N GLN A 187 -3.11 12.44 -16.65
CA GLN A 187 -2.12 12.53 -17.73
C GLN A 187 -0.77 13.06 -17.20
N ASP A 188 -0.81 14.01 -16.27
CA ASP A 188 0.40 14.58 -15.66
C ASP A 188 1.15 13.61 -14.73
N PHE A 189 0.59 12.41 -14.49
CA PHE A 189 1.23 11.34 -13.72
C PHE A 189 1.77 10.19 -14.58
N LEU A 190 1.61 10.27 -15.91
CA LEU A 190 2.18 9.30 -16.85
C LEU A 190 3.70 9.50 -17.00
N PRO A 191 4.44 8.59 -17.67
CA PRO A 191 5.90 8.69 -17.82
C PRO A 191 6.42 10.03 -18.39
N GLN A 192 5.55 10.81 -19.05
CA GLN A 192 5.87 12.11 -19.64
C GLN A 192 5.45 13.32 -18.78
N GLY A 193 4.82 13.07 -17.61
CA GLY A 193 4.24 14.11 -16.76
C GLY A 193 5.17 14.59 -15.61
N ASN A 194 5.07 15.87 -15.26
CA ASN A 194 6.00 16.55 -14.32
C ASN A 194 5.61 16.45 -12.83
N LEU A 195 4.45 15.89 -12.47
CA LEU A 195 3.86 16.03 -11.12
C LEU A 195 4.07 14.83 -10.19
N MET A 196 4.69 13.76 -10.67
CA MET A 196 4.84 12.49 -9.95
C MET A 196 5.85 12.53 -8.79
N ILE A 197 7.02 13.15 -8.99
CA ILE A 197 8.08 13.22 -7.98
C ILE A 197 7.68 14.08 -6.76
N PRO A 198 7.09 15.29 -6.94
CA PRO A 198 6.72 16.14 -5.81
C PRO A 198 5.65 15.53 -4.90
N LEU A 199 4.61 14.91 -5.46
CA LEU A 199 3.47 14.43 -4.67
C LEU A 199 3.83 13.22 -3.80
N VAL A 200 4.63 12.31 -4.33
CA VAL A 200 5.09 11.11 -3.61
C VAL A 200 6.14 11.48 -2.55
N THR A 201 7.02 12.42 -2.87
CA THR A 201 8.03 12.89 -1.91
C THR A 201 7.37 13.66 -0.77
N LEU A 202 6.35 14.46 -1.06
CA LEU A 202 5.59 15.21 -0.06
C LEU A 202 4.78 14.30 0.87
N SER A 203 4.11 13.28 0.32
CA SER A 203 3.34 12.31 1.11
C SER A 203 4.23 11.40 1.96
N ALA A 204 5.37 10.94 1.41
CA ALA A 204 6.36 10.19 2.17
C ALA A 204 7.01 11.03 3.29
N LEU A 205 7.36 12.28 3.02
CA LEU A 205 7.89 13.21 4.03
C LEU A 205 6.87 13.51 5.13
N LEU A 206 5.60 13.71 4.77
CA LEU A 206 4.53 13.96 5.73
C LEU A 206 4.32 12.74 6.64
N ALA A 207 4.24 11.54 6.07
CA ALA A 207 4.10 10.29 6.81
C ALA A 207 5.28 10.05 7.77
N LEU A 208 6.52 10.29 7.30
CA LEU A 208 7.73 10.15 8.11
C LEU A 208 7.75 11.16 9.26
N THR A 209 7.38 12.42 9.00
CA THR A 209 7.34 13.49 10.00
C THR A 209 6.29 13.23 11.07
N LEU A 210 5.10 12.74 10.66
CA LEU A 210 4.03 12.37 11.58
C LEU A 210 4.42 11.15 12.44
N LEU A 211 5.13 10.16 11.85
CA LEU A 211 5.59 8.99 12.59
C LEU A 211 6.64 9.36 13.64
N VAL A 212 7.67 10.11 13.25
CA VAL A 212 8.74 10.55 14.15
C VAL A 212 8.17 11.40 15.28
N SER A 213 7.26 12.33 14.97
CA SER A 213 6.61 13.16 15.99
C SER A 213 5.73 12.36 16.96
N SER A 214 5.04 11.31 16.50
CA SER A 214 4.25 10.44 17.38
C SER A 214 5.12 9.59 18.30
N ILE A 215 6.21 9.01 17.77
CA ILE A 215 7.17 8.22 18.56
C ILE A 215 7.83 9.09 19.63
N LEU A 216 8.30 10.28 19.25
CA LEU A 216 8.86 11.24 20.19
C LEU A 216 7.86 11.61 21.28
N ARG A 217 6.60 11.86 20.93
CA ARG A 217 5.56 12.22 21.91
C ARG A 217 5.25 11.08 22.88
N GLU A 218 5.14 9.84 22.42
CA GLU A 218 4.96 8.68 23.33
C GLU A 218 6.16 8.49 24.26
N SER A 219 7.40 8.70 23.78
CA SER A 219 8.61 8.57 24.60
C SER A 219 8.67 9.61 25.73
N ILE A 220 8.30 10.86 25.44
CA ILE A 220 8.27 11.96 26.42
C ILE A 220 7.19 11.73 27.48
N THR A 221 6.04 11.17 27.08
CA THR A 221 4.92 10.95 27.99
C THR A 221 5.21 9.83 28.99
N LYS A 222 5.96 8.79 28.58
CA LYS A 222 6.43 7.71 29.46
C LYS A 222 7.54 8.14 30.44
N GLN A 223 8.22 9.25 30.17
CA GLN A 223 9.29 9.78 31.05
C GLN A 223 8.79 10.74 32.14
N LYS A 224 7.51 11.12 32.17
CA LYS A 224 6.99 11.88 33.32
C LYS A 224 6.92 10.96 34.53
N PRO A 225 7.72 11.18 35.59
CA PRO A 225 7.55 10.42 36.82
C PRO A 225 6.16 10.69 37.35
N GLU A 226 5.42 9.63 37.69
CA GLU A 226 4.22 9.76 38.51
C GLU A 226 4.61 10.60 39.73
N LYS A 227 4.05 11.81 39.84
CA LYS A 227 4.08 12.54 41.11
C LYS A 227 3.44 11.60 42.13
N ARG A 228 4.27 10.93 42.94
CA ARG A 228 3.85 10.25 44.16
C ARG A 228 2.90 11.23 44.85
N LYS A 229 1.64 10.85 44.95
CA LYS A 229 0.72 11.49 45.88
C LYS A 229 1.30 11.18 47.27
N GLU A 230 2.07 12.11 47.80
CA GLU A 230 2.37 12.13 49.22
C GLU A 230 1.02 12.32 49.93
N THR A 231 0.51 11.24 50.49
CA THR A 231 -0.51 11.25 51.53
C THR A 231 0.05 11.99 52.73
N VAL A 232 -0.55 13.13 53.06
CA VAL A 232 -0.61 13.71 54.41
C VAL A 232 -2.06 14.09 54.67
#